data_AF-A0A6J4RCY8-F1
#
_entry.id   AF-A0A6J4RCY8-F1
#
_cell.length_a   1.000
_cell.length_b   1.000
_cell.length_c   1.000
_cell.angle_alpha   90.00
_cell.angle_beta   90.00
_cell.angle_gamma   90.00
#
_symmetry.space_group_name_H-M   'P 1'
#
loop_
_entity.id
_entity.type
_entity.pdbx_description
1 polymer ?
#
loop_
_entity_poly.entity_id
_entity_poly.type
_entity_poly.pdbx_seq_one_letter_code
_entity_poly.pdbx_strand_id
1 'polypeptide(L)'
;MADEPRRPAPEAVRRRARAGLRAAPERAGARSHFWAMGIDPDRLDGPIVGIASTWTGTMPCNLGHRELTDQVADAVTRAGGVALPFNT
;
A
#
# COMPACT_ATOMS: atom_id res chain seq x y z
N MET A 1 -4.26 -24.59 35.59
CA MET A 1 -5.02 -23.66 34.73
C MET A 1 -3.98 -22.96 33.87
N ALA A 2 -3.74 -23.48 32.67
CA ALA A 2 -2.67 -22.97 31.80
C ALA A 2 -3.04 -21.57 31.33
N ASP A 3 -2.09 -20.64 31.43
CA ASP A 3 -2.20 -19.28 30.92
C ASP A 3 -2.33 -19.35 29.39
N GLU A 4 -3.52 -19.05 28.86
CA GLU A 4 -3.76 -19.06 27.43
C GLU A 4 -2.98 -17.89 26.79
N PRO A 5 -2.17 -18.12 25.75
CA PRO A 5 -1.35 -17.07 25.19
C PRO A 5 -2.22 -15.92 24.68
N ARG A 6 -2.10 -14.76 25.35
CA ARG A 6 -2.85 -13.55 25.01
C ARG A 6 -2.63 -13.18 23.54
N ARG A 7 -3.73 -13.07 22.79
CA ARG A 7 -3.70 -12.63 21.38
C ARG A 7 -2.93 -11.30 21.26
N PRO A 8 -2.04 -11.16 20.26
CA PRO A 8 -1.32 -9.91 20.04
C PRO A 8 -2.31 -8.80 19.68
N ALA A 9 -1.97 -7.56 20.06
CA ALA A 9 -2.74 -6.40 19.67
C ALA A 9 -2.80 -6.28 18.13
N PRO A 10 -3.91 -5.78 17.54
CA PRO A 10 -4.07 -5.69 16.08
C PRO A 10 -2.93 -4.97 15.36
N GLU A 11 -2.37 -3.93 15.98
CA GLU A 11 -1.26 -3.18 15.41
C GLU A 11 0.03 -4.00 15.32
N ALA A 12 0.33 -4.82 16.32
CA ALA A 12 1.49 -5.71 16.29
C ALA A 12 1.37 -6.74 15.15
N VAL A 13 0.15 -7.23 14.89
CA VAL A 13 -0.13 -8.12 13.76
C VAL A 13 0.11 -7.41 12.43
N ARG A 14 -0.37 -6.18 12.26
CA ARG A 14 -0.17 -5.36 11.05
C ARG A 14 1.30 -5.05 10.81
N ARG A 15 2.03 -4.64 11.85
CA ARG A 15 3.47 -4.36 11.78
C ARG A 15 4.27 -5.60 11.39
N ARG A 16 4.00 -6.76 12.00
CA ARG A 16 4.64 -8.04 11.62
C ARG A 16 4.32 -8.40 10.17
N ALA A 17 3.06 -8.28 9.75
CA ALA A 17 2.63 -8.55 8.39
C ALA A 17 3.38 -7.68 7.38
N ARG A 18 3.56 -6.39 7.69
CA ARG A 18 4.29 -5.45 6.86
C ARG A 18 5.79 -5.76 6.81
N ALA A 19 6.43 -5.99 7.96
CA ALA A 19 7.87 -6.29 8.02
C ALA A 19 8.23 -7.55 7.22
N GLY A 20 7.36 -8.56 7.21
CA GLY A 20 7.56 -9.79 6.44
C GLY A 20 7.20 -9.70 4.96
N LEU A 21 6.65 -8.60 4.46
CA LEU A 21 6.04 -8.55 3.12
C LEU A 21 7.02 -8.97 2.02
N ARG A 22 8.25 -8.43 2.03
CA ARG A 22 9.30 -8.69 1.02
C ARG A 22 9.80 -10.14 0.99
N ALA A 23 9.87 -10.82 2.14
CA ALA A 23 10.63 -12.08 2.23
C ALA A 23 9.88 -13.25 2.89
N ALA A 24 8.93 -12.99 3.78
CA ALA A 24 8.31 -14.04 4.59
C ALA A 24 7.51 -15.01 3.70
N PRO A 25 7.68 -16.34 3.84
CA PRO A 25 6.98 -17.33 3.02
C PRO A 25 5.45 -17.18 3.08
N GLU A 26 4.89 -16.86 4.25
CA GLU A 26 3.46 -16.63 4.44
C GLU A 26 2.93 -15.39 3.70
N ARG A 27 3.81 -14.57 3.12
CA ARG A 27 3.48 -13.38 2.32
C ARG A 27 3.62 -13.59 0.81
N ALA A 28 3.93 -14.81 0.35
CA ALA A 28 4.11 -15.10 -1.08
C ALA A 28 2.91 -14.67 -1.94
N GLY A 29 1.68 -14.96 -1.51
CA GLY A 29 0.47 -14.56 -2.25
C GLY A 29 0.26 -13.03 -2.32
N ALA A 30 0.65 -12.29 -1.29
CA ALA A 30 0.61 -10.84 -1.33
C ALA A 30 1.67 -10.29 -2.30
N ARG A 31 2.89 -10.83 -2.28
CA ARG A 31 3.96 -10.44 -3.22
C ARG A 31 3.61 -10.73 -4.67
N SER A 32 3.01 -11.88 -4.96
CA SER A 32 2.59 -12.21 -6.33
C SER A 32 1.55 -11.24 -6.87
N HIS A 33 0.68 -10.70 -6.01
CA HIS A 33 -0.27 -9.66 -6.39
C HIS A 33 0.45 -8.36 -6.78
N PHE A 34 1.42 -7.91 -5.98
CA PHE A 34 2.24 -6.74 -6.34
C PHE A 34 3.03 -6.95 -7.64
N TRP A 35 3.63 -8.13 -7.84
CA TRP A 35 4.29 -8.49 -9.09
C TRP A 35 3.35 -8.39 -10.28
N ALA A 36 2.13 -8.92 -10.17
CA ALA A 36 1.13 -8.87 -11.22
C ALA A 36 0.67 -7.43 -11.56
N MET A 37 0.75 -6.50 -10.60
CA MET A 37 0.50 -5.08 -10.83
C MET A 37 1.70 -4.34 -11.47
N GLY A 38 2.82 -5.02 -11.75
CA GLY A 38 4.04 -4.41 -12.27
C GLY A 38 4.91 -3.75 -11.20
N ILE A 39 4.66 -4.03 -9.92
CA ILE A 39 5.47 -3.52 -8.80
C ILE A 39 6.54 -4.55 -8.46
N ASP A 40 7.80 -4.10 -8.49
CA ASP A 40 8.95 -4.89 -8.08
C ASP A 40 8.84 -5.29 -6.58
N PRO A 41 8.75 -6.60 -6.24
CA PRO A 41 8.67 -7.10 -4.88
C PRO A 41 9.86 -6.74 -4.03
N ASP A 42 11.02 -6.46 -4.64
CA ASP A 42 12.19 -6.03 -3.90
C ASP A 42 12.01 -4.66 -3.25
N ARG A 43 11.03 -3.86 -3.71
CA ARG A 43 10.66 -2.55 -3.14
C ARG A 43 9.65 -2.63 -1.99
N LEU A 44 9.17 -3.83 -1.64
CA LEU A 44 8.09 -4.01 -0.64
C LEU A 44 8.55 -3.93 0.82
N ASP A 45 9.85 -3.72 1.06
CA ASP A 45 10.40 -3.32 2.36
C ASP A 45 10.29 -1.81 2.61
N GLY A 46 10.15 -1.00 1.55
CA GLY A 46 9.95 0.45 1.61
C GLY A 46 8.50 0.87 1.88
N PRO A 47 8.22 2.19 2.00
CA PRO A 47 6.87 2.74 2.18
C PRO A 47 5.92 2.38 1.03
N ILE A 48 4.65 2.12 1.36
CA ILE A 48 3.57 1.86 0.41
C ILE A 48 2.51 2.91 0.73
N VAL A 49 2.20 3.77 -0.23
CA VAL A 49 1.38 4.96 -0.04
C VAL A 49 0.13 4.82 -0.90
N GLY A 50 -1.02 4.68 -0.25
CA GLY A 50 -2.32 4.79 -0.90
C GLY A 50 -2.64 6.26 -1.18
N ILE A 51 -2.94 6.60 -2.43
CA ILE A 51 -3.28 7.96 -2.83
C ILE A 51 -4.79 8.00 -3.12
N ALA A 52 -5.56 8.51 -2.17
CA ALA A 52 -7.01 8.59 -2.28
C ALA A 52 -7.42 9.83 -3.08
N SER A 53 -7.95 9.62 -4.27
CA SER A 53 -8.52 10.65 -5.14
C SER A 53 -10.04 10.71 -4.97
N THR A 54 -10.60 11.92 -5.08
CA THR A 54 -12.05 12.16 -5.19
C THR A 54 -12.41 12.69 -6.57
N TRP A 55 -11.67 12.25 -7.61
CA TRP A 55 -11.96 12.65 -8.98
C TRP A 55 -13.35 12.16 -9.37
N THR A 56 -14.11 13.08 -9.97
CA THR A 56 -15.39 12.79 -10.62
C THR A 56 -15.55 13.70 -11.83
N GLY A 57 -16.23 13.20 -12.86
CA GLY A 57 -16.65 14.00 -14.02
C GLY A 57 -17.92 14.82 -13.79
N THR A 58 -18.56 14.72 -12.61
CA THR A 58 -19.88 15.32 -12.34
C THR A 58 -19.83 16.74 -11.79
N MET A 59 -18.70 17.18 -11.23
CA MET A 59 -18.57 18.47 -10.58
C MET A 59 -17.25 19.15 -10.92
N PRO A 60 -17.25 20.48 -11.13
CA PRO A 60 -16.05 21.21 -11.55
C PRO A 60 -14.94 21.20 -10.49
N CYS A 61 -15.29 21.10 -9.21
CA CYS A 61 -14.34 21.11 -8.09
C CYS A 61 -13.37 19.92 -8.10
N ASN A 62 -13.68 18.83 -8.80
CA ASN A 62 -12.90 17.59 -8.76
C ASN A 62 -12.23 17.21 -10.08
N LEU A 63 -12.44 17.97 -11.16
CA LEU A 63 -11.94 17.61 -12.49
C LEU A 63 -10.41 17.46 -12.54
N GLY A 64 -9.69 18.31 -11.80
CA GLY A 64 -8.22 18.29 -11.74
C GLY A 64 -7.61 17.21 -10.83
N HIS A 65 -8.40 16.44 -10.06
CA HIS A 65 -7.84 15.48 -9.11
C HIS A 65 -7.09 14.33 -9.78
N ARG A 66 -7.43 13.97 -11.02
CA ARG A 66 -6.70 12.92 -11.76
C ARG A 66 -5.25 13.35 -12.02
N GLU A 67 -5.05 14.55 -12.55
CA GLU A 67 -3.71 15.10 -12.81
C GLU A 67 -2.91 15.29 -11.51
N LEU A 68 -3.56 15.75 -10.44
CA LEU A 68 -2.91 15.87 -9.13
C LEU A 68 -2.49 14.50 -8.58
N THR A 69 -3.33 13.47 -8.77
CA THR A 69 -3.01 12.10 -8.34
C THR A 69 -1.79 11.55 -9.05
N ASP A 70 -1.68 11.76 -10.37
CA ASP A 70 -0.52 11.33 -11.15
C ASP A 70 0.77 12.03 -10.66
N GLN A 71 0.71 13.34 -10.41
CA GLN A 71 1.86 14.08 -9.86
C GLN A 71 2.29 13.59 -8.47
N VAL A 72 1.34 13.26 -7.60
CA VAL A 72 1.62 12.70 -6.27
C VAL A 72 2.22 11.30 -6.39
N ALA A 73 1.71 10.45 -7.29
CA ALA A 73 2.23 9.11 -7.52
C ALA A 73 3.68 9.13 -8.00
N ASP A 74 4.01 10.05 -8.92
CA ASP A 74 5.37 10.28 -9.38
C ASP A 74 6.28 10.74 -8.24
N ALA A 75 5.82 11.67 -7.40
CA ALA A 75 6.59 12.16 -6.26
C ALA A 75 6.89 11.06 -5.24
N VAL A 76 5.91 10.22 -4.90
CA VAL A 76 6.10 9.06 -4.02
C VAL A 76 7.12 8.10 -4.61
N THR A 77 7.02 7.81 -5.91
CA THR A 77 7.93 6.89 -6.59
C THR A 77 9.37 7.43 -6.59
N ARG A 78 9.57 8.72 -6.90
CA ARG A 78 10.87 9.39 -6.84
C ARG A 78 11.46 9.42 -5.43
N ALA A 79 10.64 9.50 -4.40
CA ALA A 79 11.06 9.41 -3.00
C ALA A 79 11.36 7.97 -2.53
N GLY A 80 11.29 6.98 -3.43
CA GLY A 80 11.59 5.58 -3.15
C GLY A 80 10.39 4.76 -2.68
N GLY A 81 9.21 5.36 -2.51
CA GLY A 81 8.00 4.65 -2.12
C GLY A 81 7.30 3.92 -3.27
N VAL A 82 6.37 3.03 -2.91
CA VAL A 82 5.41 2.40 -3.82
C VAL A 82 4.10 3.21 -3.78
N ALA A 83 3.75 3.83 -4.90
CA ALA A 83 2.51 4.59 -5.05
C ALA A 83 1.34 3.69 -5.47
N LEU A 84 0.21 3.76 -4.77
CA LEU A 84 -1.01 3.02 -5.08
C LEU A 84 -2.20 4.00 -5.14
N PRO A 85 -2.42 4.67 -6.28
CA PRO A 85 -3.58 5.54 -6.44
C PRO A 85 -4.88 4.74 -6.50
N PHE A 86 -5.93 5.28 -5.87
CA PHE A 86 -7.30 4.78 -5.95
C PHE A 86 -8.29 5.93 -5.85
N ASN A 87 -9.54 5.71 -6.25
CA ASN A 87 -10.58 6.75 -6.25
C ASN A 87 -11.76 6.34 -5.37
N THR A 88 -12.44 7.32 -4.78
CA THR A 88 -13.66 7.15 -3.97
C THR A 88 -14.72 8.18 -4.29
#